data_AF-A0A9W9DJ21-F1
#
_entry.id   AF-A0A9W9DJ21-F1
#
_cell.length_a   1.000
_cell.length_b   1.000
_cell.length_c   1.000
_cell.angle_alpha   90.00
_cell.angle_beta   90.00
_cell.angle_gamma   90.00
#
_symmetry.space_group_name_H-M   'P 1'
#
loop_
_entity.id
_entity.type
_entity.pdbx_description
1 polymer ?
#
loop_
_entity_poly.entity_id
_entity_poly.type
_entity_poly.pdbx_seq_one_letter_code
_entity_poly.pdbx_strand_id
1 'polypeptide(L)'
;MASVWKRHPRYSILLVVLLLATCFVLVPSGPHEPPFKHMSFDDTTPDIKQRFALSEAFYEKALADRAALLKRFGPRPEDVETFPDHDKPYTIWNFFPAAFNCPYEVRHLGTLADGGKWVCGLSRLEQEPDCIVYSFGTICLSYVYLIARLTGTVLTGISGDSTFEAELLQNTKHCKVWGYDFSVKGFTNDIPENERWRTNFHAYGLAGKDRPATTNDPAMYSLQTLMAMNGHDHIDLLKIDIEGWEFETLEGLIEPYLLSGEPLPFAQLQLEIHVWDMPFASFLKWWEMLEAAGLRPFWTEPNLVYVDYAKATPSLTEYSFINIKGDNVVTRPARSHRLPPPPPRHPHGP
;
A
#
# COMPACT_ATOMS: atom_id res chain seq x y z
N MET A 1 -45.60 45.52 29.32
CA MET A 1 -44.25 45.30 28.74
C MET A 1 -43.38 46.48 29.10
N ALA A 2 -42.28 46.26 29.85
CA ALA A 2 -41.11 47.13 30.08
C ALA A 2 -40.65 47.05 31.56
N SER A 3 -39.80 46.07 31.90
CA SER A 3 -39.11 46.04 33.20
C SER A 3 -37.63 45.58 33.08
N VAL A 4 -37.08 45.50 31.87
CA VAL A 4 -35.69 45.04 31.66
C VAL A 4 -34.68 46.21 31.66
N TRP A 5 -35.14 47.47 31.65
CA TRP A 5 -34.28 48.64 31.38
C TRP A 5 -33.95 49.50 32.61
N LYS A 6 -33.88 48.92 33.81
CA LYS A 6 -33.36 49.58 35.03
C LYS A 6 -32.17 48.84 35.64
N ARG A 7 -31.28 48.25 34.82
CA ARG A 7 -30.03 47.68 35.32
C ARG A 7 -28.90 48.70 35.20
N HIS A 8 -28.14 48.85 36.28
CA HIS A 8 -27.03 49.80 36.40
C HIS A 8 -26.03 49.58 35.24
N PRO A 9 -25.53 50.64 34.58
CA PRO A 9 -24.75 50.53 33.33
C PRO A 9 -23.50 49.64 33.46
N ARG A 10 -22.96 49.53 34.67
CA ARG A 10 -21.82 48.65 35.01
C ARG A 10 -22.12 47.16 34.75
N TYR A 11 -23.35 46.69 35.02
CA TYR A 11 -23.72 45.30 34.78
C TYR A 11 -23.93 45.01 33.29
N SER A 12 -24.43 45.97 32.52
CA SER A 12 -24.55 45.83 31.07
C SER A 12 -23.17 45.77 30.40
N ILE A 13 -22.23 46.62 30.84
CA ILE A 13 -20.84 46.59 30.34
C ILE A 13 -20.18 45.26 30.70
N LEU A 14 -20.31 44.80 31.95
CA LEU A 14 -19.75 43.52 32.38
C LEU A 14 -20.32 42.35 31.55
N LEU A 15 -21.62 42.34 31.29
CA LEU A 15 -22.26 41.31 30.47
C LEU A 15 -21.74 41.33 29.03
N VAL A 16 -21.56 42.51 28.44
CA VAL A 16 -20.99 42.65 27.08
C VAL A 16 -19.54 42.18 27.04
N VAL A 17 -18.72 42.52 28.03
CA VAL A 17 -17.32 42.05 28.11
C VAL A 17 -17.26 40.53 28.28
N LEU A 18 -18.11 39.96 29.13
CA LEU A 18 -18.20 38.51 29.30
C LEU A 18 -18.68 37.81 28.02
N LEU A 19 -19.67 38.36 27.31
CA LEU A 19 -20.13 37.80 26.04
C LEU A 19 -19.04 37.89 24.97
N LEU A 20 -18.31 39.01 24.87
CA LEU A 20 -17.21 39.17 23.93
C LEU A 20 -16.03 38.24 24.25
N ALA A 21 -15.66 38.09 25.53
CA ALA A 21 -14.63 37.16 25.95
C ALA A 21 -15.04 35.70 25.71
N THR A 22 -16.31 35.37 25.94
CA THR A 22 -16.86 34.04 25.67
C THR A 22 -16.88 33.77 24.17
N CYS A 23 -17.27 34.73 23.33
CA CYS A 23 -17.15 34.62 21.88
C CYS A 23 -15.68 34.51 21.45
N PHE A 24 -14.75 35.23 22.06
CA PHE A 24 -13.33 35.14 21.71
C PHE A 24 -12.70 33.78 22.09
N VAL A 25 -13.17 33.15 23.16
CA VAL A 25 -12.71 31.82 23.60
C VAL A 25 -13.42 30.69 22.87
N LEU A 26 -14.69 30.87 22.47
CA LEU A 26 -15.50 29.84 21.81
C LEU A 26 -15.55 29.95 20.29
N VAL A 27 -15.15 31.07 19.69
CA VAL A 27 -14.89 31.14 18.24
C VAL A 27 -13.58 30.40 18.02
N PRO A 28 -13.59 29.26 17.31
CA PRO A 28 -12.35 28.58 16.98
C PRO A 28 -11.50 29.58 16.20
N SER A 29 -10.26 29.82 16.65
CA SER A 29 -9.22 30.34 15.78
C SER A 29 -9.11 29.34 14.64
N GLY A 30 -9.83 29.59 13.55
CA GLY A 30 -9.79 28.72 12.38
C GLY A 30 -8.33 28.55 11.99
N PRO A 31 -7.87 27.32 11.66
CA PRO A 31 -6.55 27.17 11.10
C PRO A 31 -6.45 28.12 9.90
N HIS A 32 -5.37 28.90 9.85
CA HIS A 32 -4.93 29.57 8.63
C HIS A 32 -4.53 28.46 7.65
N GLU A 33 -5.52 27.77 7.11
CA GLU A 33 -5.28 26.88 5.98
C GLU A 33 -4.90 27.78 4.80
N PRO A 34 -3.80 27.48 4.10
CA PRO A 34 -3.57 28.11 2.81
C PRO A 34 -4.82 27.85 1.96
N PRO A 35 -5.33 28.84 1.21
CA PRO A 35 -6.57 28.66 0.48
C PRO A 35 -6.39 27.49 -0.50
N PHE A 36 -7.12 26.40 -0.27
CA PHE A 36 -7.32 25.39 -1.29
C PHE A 36 -7.92 26.12 -2.48
N LYS A 37 -7.14 26.27 -3.56
CA LYS A 37 -7.68 26.73 -4.84
C LYS A 37 -8.89 25.84 -5.13
N HIS A 38 -10.07 26.45 -5.23
CA HIS A 38 -11.25 25.78 -5.78
C HIS A 38 -10.88 25.24 -7.16
N MET A 39 -10.53 23.96 -7.23
CA MET A 39 -10.38 23.24 -8.49
C MET A 39 -11.81 22.95 -8.97
N SER A 40 -12.23 23.68 -10.00
CA SER A 40 -13.41 23.35 -10.78
C SER A 40 -13.10 22.08 -11.55
N PHE A 41 -13.78 20.99 -11.22
CA PHE A 41 -13.74 19.76 -12.02
C PHE A 41 -14.57 20.01 -13.28
N ASP A 42 -13.89 20.29 -14.39
CA ASP A 42 -14.47 20.29 -15.72
C ASP A 42 -14.58 18.83 -16.18
N ASP A 43 -15.81 18.32 -16.31
CA ASP A 43 -16.18 16.93 -16.61
C ASP A 43 -15.81 16.47 -18.05
N THR A 44 -14.97 17.21 -18.76
CA THR A 44 -14.57 16.92 -20.14
C THR A 44 -13.11 16.48 -20.22
N THR A 45 -12.83 15.23 -19.83
CA THR A 45 -11.54 14.50 -19.99
C THR A 45 -10.25 15.36 -20.11
N PRO A 46 -9.71 15.84 -18.97
CA PRO A 46 -8.33 16.31 -18.89
C PRO A 46 -7.58 15.75 -17.65
N ASP A 47 -7.82 14.52 -17.20
CA ASP A 47 -7.80 14.33 -15.74
C ASP A 47 -6.63 13.54 -15.11
N ILE A 48 -5.99 12.55 -15.77
CA ILE A 48 -5.06 11.66 -15.03
C ILE A 48 -3.86 12.39 -14.40
N LYS A 49 -3.21 13.27 -15.17
CA LYS A 49 -2.08 14.08 -14.66
C LYS A 49 -2.53 15.05 -13.57
N GLN A 50 -3.76 15.57 -13.67
CA GLN A 50 -4.33 16.47 -12.67
C GLN A 50 -4.66 15.72 -11.38
N ARG A 51 -5.24 14.52 -11.46
CA ARG A 51 -5.46 13.62 -10.31
C ARG A 51 -4.16 13.29 -9.60
N PHE A 52 -3.12 12.89 -10.33
CA PHE A 52 -1.79 12.64 -9.74
C PHE A 52 -1.24 13.88 -9.05
N ALA A 53 -1.28 15.05 -9.70
CA ALA A 53 -0.79 16.30 -9.11
C ALA A 53 -1.58 16.71 -7.85
N LEU A 54 -2.90 16.50 -7.85
CA LEU A 54 -3.75 16.76 -6.69
C LEU A 54 -3.46 15.79 -5.54
N SER A 55 -3.32 14.49 -5.83
CA SER A 55 -2.97 13.48 -4.84
C SER A 55 -1.58 13.73 -4.24
N GLU A 56 -0.61 14.18 -5.05
CA GLU A 56 0.71 14.56 -4.55
C GLU A 56 0.61 15.77 -3.60
N ALA A 57 -0.22 16.76 -3.91
CA ALA A 57 -0.44 17.90 -3.01
C ALA A 57 -1.06 17.49 -1.66
N PHE A 58 -1.99 16.52 -1.66
CA PHE A 58 -2.53 15.96 -0.41
C PHE A 58 -1.47 15.17 0.37
N TYR A 59 -0.61 14.44 -0.33
CA TYR A 59 0.46 13.68 0.29
C TYR A 59 1.51 14.60 0.93
N GLU A 60 1.94 15.66 0.24
CA GLU A 60 2.83 16.68 0.79
C GLU A 60 2.27 17.34 2.06
N LYS A 61 0.95 17.59 2.09
CA LYS A 61 0.28 18.05 3.31
C LYS A 61 0.40 17.00 4.44
N ALA A 62 0.20 15.71 4.13
CA ALA A 62 0.34 14.64 5.12
C ALA A 62 1.77 14.53 5.66
N LEU A 63 2.80 14.77 4.84
CA LEU A 63 4.20 14.84 5.30
C LEU A 63 4.42 16.00 6.28
N ALA A 64 3.81 17.17 6.02
CA ALA A 64 3.85 18.29 6.96
C ALA A 64 3.11 17.99 8.27
N ASP A 65 1.96 17.32 8.20
CA ASP A 65 1.21 16.87 9.38
C ASP A 65 2.00 15.82 10.20
N ARG A 66 2.69 14.88 9.53
CA ARG A 66 3.63 13.91 10.16
C ARG A 66 4.73 14.65 10.91
N ALA A 67 5.37 15.63 10.29
CA ALA A 67 6.43 16.43 10.92
C ALA A 67 5.91 17.21 12.14
N ALA A 68 4.68 17.73 12.07
CA ALA A 68 4.04 18.39 13.20
C ALA A 68 3.72 17.41 14.35
N LEU A 69 3.27 16.19 14.02
CA LEU A 69 3.01 15.14 15.00
C LEU A 69 4.30 14.67 15.69
N LEU A 70 5.38 14.49 14.94
CA LEU A 70 6.72 14.19 15.46
C LEU A 70 7.14 15.25 16.47
N LYS A 71 7.12 16.52 16.08
CA LYS A 71 7.47 17.64 16.96
C LYS A 71 6.67 17.67 18.27
N ARG A 72 5.42 17.18 18.25
CA ARG A 72 4.54 17.13 19.42
C ARG A 72 4.90 16.01 20.40
N PHE A 73 5.21 14.81 19.91
CA PHE A 73 5.36 13.61 20.75
C PHE A 73 6.81 13.15 20.95
N GLY A 74 7.74 13.63 20.12
CA GLY A 74 9.17 13.38 20.22
C GLY A 74 9.91 14.27 19.22
N PRO A 75 10.50 15.41 19.65
CA PRO A 75 11.16 16.36 18.75
C PRO A 75 12.29 15.73 17.94
N ARG A 76 12.79 14.56 18.38
CA ARG A 76 13.64 13.67 17.61
C ARG A 76 12.90 12.33 17.40
N PRO A 77 13.07 11.66 16.24
CA PRO A 77 12.42 10.37 15.99
C PRO A 77 12.70 9.30 17.04
N GLU A 78 13.86 9.35 17.70
CA GLU A 78 14.25 8.39 18.75
C GLU A 78 13.45 8.55 20.05
N ASP A 79 12.79 9.70 20.23
CA ASP A 79 11.98 10.00 21.41
C ASP A 79 10.52 9.51 21.25
N VAL A 80 10.14 9.02 20.06
CA VAL A 80 8.79 8.58 19.73
C VAL A 80 8.66 7.07 19.97
N GLU A 81 7.70 6.69 20.80
CA GLU A 81 7.36 5.27 21.03
C GLU A 81 6.52 4.73 19.88
N THR A 82 6.80 3.51 19.39
CA THR A 82 6.09 2.84 18.28
C THR A 82 4.62 2.56 18.64
N PHE A 83 4.39 1.96 19.81
CA PHE A 83 3.07 1.69 20.37
C PHE A 83 3.07 2.16 21.82
N PRO A 84 2.76 3.44 22.08
CA PRO A 84 2.78 3.96 23.44
C PRO A 84 1.64 3.38 24.29
N ASP A 85 1.82 3.46 25.61
CA ASP A 85 0.76 3.18 26.57
C ASP A 85 -0.38 4.23 26.51
N HIS A 86 -1.39 4.06 27.37
CA HIS A 86 -2.64 4.82 27.33
C HIS A 86 -2.54 6.34 27.54
N ASP A 87 -1.35 6.90 27.79
CA ASP A 87 -1.13 8.33 28.00
C ASP A 87 -0.96 9.13 26.69
N LYS A 88 -0.66 8.45 25.57
CA LYS A 88 -0.45 9.08 24.25
C LYS A 88 -1.47 8.55 23.23
N PRO A 89 -2.31 9.41 22.63
CA PRO A 89 -3.39 8.99 21.74
C PRO A 89 -2.90 8.78 20.30
N TYR A 90 -1.86 7.97 20.11
CA TYR A 90 -1.33 7.62 18.79
C TYR A 90 -0.75 6.21 18.76
N THR A 91 -0.59 5.68 17.55
CA THR A 91 0.24 4.51 17.22
C THR A 91 1.20 4.90 16.10
N ILE A 92 2.17 4.05 15.77
CA ILE A 92 3.07 4.28 14.63
C ILE A 92 2.30 4.62 13.35
N TRP A 93 1.18 3.95 13.09
CA TRP A 93 0.37 4.13 11.88
C TRP A 93 -0.22 5.53 11.72
N ASN A 94 -0.40 6.28 12.82
CA ASN A 94 -0.87 7.67 12.73
C ASN A 94 0.17 8.60 12.09
N PHE A 95 1.44 8.22 12.06
CA PHE A 95 2.50 8.97 11.37
C PHE A 95 2.59 8.65 9.88
N PHE A 96 1.98 7.55 9.42
CA PHE A 96 2.13 7.04 8.06
C PHE A 96 0.79 6.82 7.37
N PRO A 97 -0.11 7.81 7.32
CA PRO A 97 -1.41 7.63 6.69
C PRO A 97 -1.27 7.37 5.18
N ALA A 98 -2.16 6.54 4.65
CA ALA A 98 -2.35 6.36 3.20
C ALA A 98 -3.05 7.60 2.58
N ALA A 99 -2.34 8.71 2.52
CA ALA A 99 -2.89 10.01 2.14
C ALA A 99 -2.82 10.32 0.63
N PHE A 100 -2.36 9.37 -0.19
CA PHE A 100 -2.31 9.54 -1.63
C PHE A 100 -3.56 8.95 -2.29
N ASN A 101 -4.40 9.78 -2.90
CA ASN A 101 -5.61 9.25 -3.55
C ASN A 101 -5.25 8.49 -4.83
N CYS A 102 -5.70 7.23 -4.94
CA CYS A 102 -5.63 6.47 -6.19
C CYS A 102 -6.36 7.26 -7.30
N PRO A 103 -5.72 7.47 -8.47
CA PRO A 103 -6.33 8.25 -9.54
C PRO A 103 -7.37 7.46 -10.36
N TYR A 104 -7.59 6.19 -10.04
CA TYR A 104 -8.55 5.28 -10.64
C TYR A 104 -9.48 4.70 -9.55
N GLU A 105 -10.31 3.72 -9.91
CA GLU A 105 -11.07 2.95 -8.93
C GLU A 105 -10.16 2.14 -8.01
N VAL A 106 -10.52 2.07 -6.73
CA VAL A 106 -9.87 1.19 -5.76
C VAL A 106 -10.77 -0.03 -5.56
N ARG A 107 -10.21 -1.24 -5.71
CA ARG A 107 -10.93 -2.50 -5.52
C ARG A 107 -10.18 -3.42 -4.57
N HIS A 108 -10.92 -4.04 -3.67
CA HIS A 108 -10.44 -5.16 -2.87
C HIS A 108 -10.53 -6.45 -3.69
N LEU A 109 -9.47 -7.26 -3.70
CA LEU A 109 -9.42 -8.57 -4.36
C LEU A 109 -9.06 -9.66 -3.37
N GLY A 110 -9.70 -10.81 -3.50
CA GLY A 110 -9.54 -11.96 -2.61
C GLY A 110 -10.55 -11.97 -1.47
N THR A 111 -10.31 -12.84 -0.49
CA THR A 111 -11.18 -12.97 0.69
C THR A 111 -11.25 -11.69 1.50
N LEU A 112 -12.42 -11.37 2.06
CA LEU A 112 -12.61 -10.23 2.97
C LEU A 112 -11.98 -10.44 4.36
N ALA A 113 -11.46 -11.65 4.61
CA ALA A 113 -10.66 -11.95 5.77
C ALA A 113 -9.18 -11.66 5.49
N ASP A 114 -8.28 -12.28 6.24
CA ASP A 114 -6.84 -12.21 6.01
C ASP A 114 -6.45 -12.79 4.64
N GLY A 115 -5.57 -12.12 3.90
CA GLY A 115 -5.06 -12.54 2.59
C GLY A 115 -5.51 -11.72 1.37
N GLY A 116 -6.64 -11.00 1.47
CA GLY A 116 -7.11 -10.06 0.45
C GLY A 116 -6.23 -8.80 0.37
N LYS A 117 -6.16 -8.15 -0.80
CA LYS A 117 -5.37 -6.92 -0.98
C LYS A 117 -6.12 -5.87 -1.80
N TRP A 118 -5.77 -4.60 -1.58
CA TRP A 118 -6.37 -3.45 -2.27
C TRP A 118 -5.55 -3.04 -3.50
N VAL A 119 -6.23 -2.87 -4.64
CA VAL A 119 -5.62 -2.57 -5.94
C VAL A 119 -6.19 -1.28 -6.51
N CYS A 120 -5.31 -0.40 -7.00
CA CYS A 120 -5.69 0.79 -7.72
C CYS A 120 -5.76 0.50 -9.23
N GLY A 121 -6.91 0.80 -9.85
CA GLY A 121 -7.09 0.73 -11.30
C GLY A 121 -7.08 -0.67 -11.87
N LEU A 122 -7.85 -1.62 -11.33
CA LEU A 122 -7.97 -2.96 -11.90
C LEU A 122 -8.43 -2.94 -13.37
N SER A 123 -9.28 -1.98 -13.73
CA SER A 123 -9.71 -1.74 -15.12
C SER A 123 -8.56 -1.49 -16.09
N ARG A 124 -7.42 -1.00 -15.57
CA ARG A 124 -6.20 -0.78 -16.34
C ARG A 124 -5.50 -2.09 -16.67
N LEU A 125 -5.55 -3.06 -15.77
CA LEU A 125 -4.94 -4.38 -15.91
C LEU A 125 -5.80 -5.34 -16.76
N GLU A 126 -7.11 -5.10 -16.83
CA GLU A 126 -8.07 -6.01 -17.49
C GLU A 126 -7.67 -6.38 -18.93
N GLN A 127 -7.19 -5.40 -19.69
CA GLN A 127 -6.78 -5.51 -21.09
C GLN A 127 -5.28 -5.26 -21.30
N GLU A 128 -4.48 -5.10 -20.24
CA GLU A 128 -3.07 -4.79 -20.37
C GLU A 128 -2.34 -5.97 -21.03
N PRO A 129 -1.80 -5.81 -22.25
CA PRO A 129 -1.00 -6.86 -22.86
C PRO A 129 0.28 -7.06 -22.06
N ASP A 130 0.73 -8.31 -21.93
CA ASP A 130 1.94 -8.67 -21.20
C ASP A 130 1.90 -8.29 -19.71
N CYS A 131 0.71 -8.32 -19.10
CA CYS A 131 0.56 -8.05 -17.67
C CYS A 131 1.26 -9.12 -16.81
N ILE A 132 2.20 -8.69 -15.96
CA ILE A 132 2.99 -9.57 -15.08
C ILE A 132 2.67 -9.25 -13.62
N VAL A 133 2.30 -10.28 -12.86
CA VAL A 133 2.05 -10.17 -11.42
C VAL A 133 2.95 -11.12 -10.66
N TYR A 134 3.63 -10.60 -9.65
CA TYR A 134 4.45 -11.39 -8.75
C TYR A 134 3.77 -11.43 -7.38
N SER A 135 3.58 -12.62 -6.84
CA SER A 135 3.02 -12.84 -5.51
C SER A 135 3.99 -13.65 -4.67
N PHE A 136 4.51 -12.99 -3.64
CA PHE A 136 5.35 -13.60 -2.63
C PHE A 136 4.49 -13.80 -1.39
N GLY A 137 4.35 -15.06 -0.99
CA GLY A 137 3.86 -15.42 0.33
C GLY A 137 4.86 -16.34 0.99
N THR A 138 4.85 -16.38 2.30
CA THR A 138 5.46 -17.47 3.04
C THR A 138 4.57 -17.69 4.22
N ILE A 139 4.27 -18.94 4.54
CA ILE A 139 3.50 -19.22 5.74
C ILE A 139 4.35 -18.85 6.98
N CYS A 140 3.85 -17.97 7.86
CA CYS A 140 4.43 -17.83 9.19
C CYS A 140 4.36 -19.18 9.92
N LEU A 141 5.51 -19.79 10.21
CA LEU A 141 5.56 -21.01 11.03
C LEU A 141 4.98 -20.76 12.44
N SER A 142 4.99 -19.51 12.93
CA SER A 142 4.38 -19.14 14.21
C SER A 142 2.84 -19.26 14.18
N TYR A 143 2.21 -18.87 13.08
CA TYR A 143 0.77 -18.95 12.85
C TYR A 143 0.32 -20.39 12.62
N VAL A 144 1.12 -21.18 11.89
CA VAL A 144 0.86 -22.63 11.69
C VAL A 144 0.93 -23.40 12.99
N TYR A 145 1.95 -23.18 13.83
CA TYR A 145 2.09 -23.96 15.05
C TYR A 145 0.92 -23.71 16.01
N LEU A 146 0.38 -22.50 16.01
CA LEU A 146 -0.76 -22.11 16.82
C LEU A 146 -2.09 -22.60 16.21
N ILE A 147 -2.34 -22.37 14.92
CA ILE A 147 -3.54 -22.85 14.20
C ILE A 147 -3.59 -24.38 14.17
N ALA A 148 -2.48 -25.06 13.87
CA ALA A 148 -2.42 -26.53 13.87
C ALA A 148 -2.63 -27.10 15.27
N ARG A 149 -2.14 -26.44 16.34
CA ARG A 149 -2.47 -26.82 17.73
C ARG A 149 -3.95 -26.69 18.05
N LEU A 150 -4.63 -25.70 17.50
CA LEU A 150 -6.02 -25.38 17.84
C LEU A 150 -7.05 -26.08 16.93
N THR A 151 -6.70 -26.35 15.67
CA THR A 151 -7.66 -26.78 14.64
C THR A 151 -7.33 -28.14 14.01
N GLY A 152 -6.12 -28.67 14.19
CA GLY A 152 -5.69 -29.93 13.59
C GLY A 152 -5.61 -29.94 12.06
N THR A 153 -5.64 -28.76 11.40
CA THR A 153 -5.64 -28.63 9.93
C THR A 153 -4.24 -28.34 9.40
N VAL A 154 -3.83 -29.05 8.35
CA VAL A 154 -2.57 -28.79 7.60
C VAL A 154 -2.87 -27.80 6.49
N LEU A 155 -2.25 -26.62 6.53
CA LEU A 155 -2.42 -25.56 5.52
C LEU A 155 -1.63 -25.91 4.24
N THR A 156 -2.22 -25.74 3.06
CA THR A 156 -1.56 -25.94 1.75
C THR A 156 -1.88 -24.75 0.84
N GLY A 157 -0.87 -24.05 0.32
CA GLY A 157 -1.01 -22.87 -0.58
C GLY A 157 -0.11 -21.69 -0.18
N ILE A 158 0.11 -20.70 -1.06
CA ILE A 158 0.85 -19.48 -0.68
C ILE A 158 0.21 -18.87 0.56
N SER A 159 0.91 -18.84 1.69
CA SER A 159 0.33 -18.45 3.00
C SER A 159 -1.00 -19.16 3.37
N GLY A 160 -1.37 -20.25 2.69
CA GLY A 160 -2.67 -20.94 2.83
C GLY A 160 -3.86 -20.35 2.06
N ASP A 161 -3.69 -19.28 1.26
CA ASP A 161 -4.75 -18.59 0.51
C ASP A 161 -4.25 -18.17 -0.89
N SER A 162 -5.03 -18.45 -1.95
CA SER A 162 -4.75 -17.91 -3.30
C SER A 162 -5.95 -17.21 -3.93
N THR A 163 -6.87 -16.69 -3.09
CA THR A 163 -8.08 -15.99 -3.54
C THR A 163 -7.77 -14.65 -4.20
N PHE A 164 -6.75 -13.92 -3.75
CA PHE A 164 -6.28 -12.70 -4.40
C PHE A 164 -5.86 -12.96 -5.86
N GLU A 165 -4.99 -13.95 -6.06
CA GLU A 165 -4.47 -14.34 -7.38
C GLU A 165 -5.61 -14.89 -8.25
N ALA A 166 -6.53 -15.66 -7.66
CA ALA A 166 -7.70 -16.18 -8.35
C ALA A 166 -8.62 -15.06 -8.88
N GLU A 167 -8.99 -14.10 -8.03
CA GLU A 167 -9.88 -13.01 -8.42
C GLU A 167 -9.20 -12.09 -9.44
N LEU A 168 -7.91 -11.80 -9.28
CA LEU A 168 -7.13 -11.06 -10.26
C LEU A 168 -7.17 -11.74 -11.64
N LEU A 169 -6.91 -13.05 -11.70
CA LEU A 169 -6.96 -13.80 -12.95
C LEU A 169 -8.37 -13.75 -13.57
N GLN A 170 -9.43 -13.99 -12.78
CA GLN A 170 -10.80 -13.93 -13.27
C GLN A 170 -11.21 -12.55 -13.83
N ASN A 171 -10.62 -11.46 -13.32
CA ASN A 171 -10.92 -10.09 -13.74
C ASN A 171 -9.92 -9.54 -14.78
N THR A 172 -8.99 -10.35 -15.30
CA THR A 172 -7.98 -9.90 -16.28
C THR A 172 -7.83 -10.90 -17.41
N LYS A 173 -7.60 -10.43 -18.65
CA LYS A 173 -7.50 -11.34 -19.81
C LYS A 173 -6.10 -11.85 -20.08
N HIS A 174 -5.08 -11.06 -19.72
CA HIS A 174 -3.71 -11.29 -20.15
C HIS A 174 -2.72 -11.45 -19.00
N CYS A 175 -3.11 -11.08 -17.76
CA CYS A 175 -2.21 -11.16 -16.63
C CYS A 175 -1.77 -12.60 -16.36
N LYS A 176 -0.47 -12.77 -16.15
CA LYS A 176 0.16 -14.00 -15.69
C LYS A 176 0.70 -13.78 -14.28
N VAL A 177 0.48 -14.78 -13.42
CA VAL A 177 0.89 -14.72 -12.01
C VAL A 177 2.07 -15.64 -11.78
N TRP A 178 3.12 -15.10 -11.17
CA TRP A 178 4.27 -15.83 -10.67
C TRP A 178 4.22 -15.86 -9.15
N GLY A 179 3.98 -17.05 -8.61
CA GLY A 179 3.90 -17.32 -7.19
C GLY A 179 5.21 -17.85 -6.65
N TYR A 180 5.65 -17.30 -5.53
CA TYR A 180 6.87 -17.68 -4.84
C TYR A 180 6.58 -17.92 -3.37
N ASP A 181 6.73 -19.17 -2.93
CA ASP A 181 6.61 -19.55 -1.54
C ASP A 181 7.34 -20.87 -1.31
N PHE A 182 8.42 -20.85 -0.53
CA PHE A 182 9.20 -22.05 -0.24
C PHE A 182 8.54 -22.99 0.79
N SER A 183 7.53 -22.53 1.52
CA SER A 183 6.85 -23.29 2.57
C SER A 183 5.77 -24.22 2.01
N VAL A 184 5.39 -24.05 0.73
CA VAL A 184 4.33 -24.80 0.06
C VAL A 184 4.74 -25.33 -1.31
N LYS A 185 3.86 -26.15 -1.90
CA LYS A 185 4.12 -26.84 -3.17
C LYS A 185 3.49 -26.17 -4.39
N GLY A 186 2.65 -25.17 -4.19
CA GLY A 186 1.87 -24.54 -5.25
C GLY A 186 0.80 -23.60 -4.70
N PHE A 187 0.06 -22.98 -5.63
CA PHE A 187 -1.18 -22.27 -5.32
C PHE A 187 -2.25 -23.21 -4.75
N THR A 188 -3.21 -22.65 -4.01
CA THR A 188 -4.37 -23.39 -3.49
C THR A 188 -5.33 -23.80 -4.61
N ASN A 189 -6.40 -24.52 -4.25
CA ASN A 189 -7.52 -24.80 -5.16
C ASN A 189 -8.45 -23.60 -5.41
N ASP A 190 -8.16 -22.43 -4.82
CA ASP A 190 -8.94 -21.22 -5.04
C ASP A 190 -8.80 -20.71 -6.48
N ILE A 191 -7.64 -20.97 -7.12
CA ILE A 191 -7.44 -20.67 -8.54
C ILE A 191 -8.23 -21.66 -9.40
N PRO A 192 -9.22 -21.19 -10.18
CA PRO A 192 -10.01 -22.03 -11.06
C PRO A 192 -9.14 -22.79 -12.07
N GLU A 193 -9.53 -24.01 -12.41
CA GLU A 193 -8.76 -24.88 -13.31
C GLU A 193 -8.53 -24.24 -14.70
N ASN A 194 -9.52 -23.48 -15.21
CA ASN A 194 -9.42 -22.76 -16.47
C ASN A 194 -8.45 -21.56 -16.45
N GLU A 195 -7.95 -21.16 -15.28
CA GLU A 195 -6.99 -20.04 -15.12
C GLU A 195 -5.57 -20.50 -14.79
N ARG A 196 -5.38 -21.76 -14.39
CA ARG A 196 -4.07 -22.29 -13.98
C ARG A 196 -2.99 -22.18 -15.07
N TRP A 197 -3.36 -22.16 -16.35
CA TRP A 197 -2.41 -21.98 -17.44
C TRP A 197 -1.71 -20.61 -17.44
N ARG A 198 -2.24 -19.61 -16.72
CA ARG A 198 -1.63 -18.29 -16.52
C ARG A 198 -0.81 -18.20 -15.23
N THR A 199 -0.66 -19.31 -14.51
CA THR A 199 0.06 -19.34 -13.23
C THR A 199 1.38 -20.08 -13.38
N ASN A 200 2.39 -19.61 -12.66
CA ASN A 200 3.70 -20.26 -12.57
C ASN A 200 4.13 -20.21 -11.10
N PHE A 201 4.58 -21.33 -10.56
CA PHE A 201 4.91 -21.42 -9.13
C PHE A 201 6.33 -21.92 -8.92
N HIS A 202 7.02 -21.30 -7.97
CA HIS A 202 8.36 -21.71 -7.54
C HIS A 202 8.48 -21.70 -6.02
N ALA A 203 9.10 -22.74 -5.46
CA ALA A 203 9.39 -22.83 -4.04
C ALA A 203 10.67 -22.06 -3.66
N TYR A 204 10.68 -20.75 -3.91
CA TYR A 204 11.78 -19.84 -3.60
C TYR A 204 11.35 -18.78 -2.59
N GLY A 205 12.29 -18.28 -1.80
CA GLY A 205 12.08 -17.11 -0.96
C GLY A 205 12.57 -15.81 -1.61
N LEU A 206 11.95 -14.70 -1.26
CA LEU A 206 12.41 -13.36 -1.63
C LEU A 206 13.38 -12.83 -0.56
N ALA A 207 14.48 -12.23 -0.98
CA ALA A 207 15.43 -11.57 -0.09
C ALA A 207 16.13 -10.39 -0.79
N GLY A 208 16.82 -9.54 -0.02
CA GLY A 208 17.62 -8.46 -0.59
C GLY A 208 18.84 -8.94 -1.40
N LYS A 209 19.28 -10.19 -1.21
CA LYS A 209 20.42 -10.80 -1.91
C LYS A 209 20.18 -12.28 -2.19
N ASP A 210 20.75 -12.75 -3.29
CA ASP A 210 20.67 -14.14 -3.69
C ASP A 210 21.44 -15.05 -2.73
N ARG A 211 20.84 -16.18 -2.37
CA ARG A 211 21.43 -17.23 -1.55
C ARG A 211 21.00 -18.60 -2.08
N PRO A 212 21.94 -19.49 -2.42
CA PRO A 212 21.59 -20.83 -2.88
C PRO A 212 20.92 -21.63 -1.75
N ALA A 213 20.10 -22.61 -2.13
CA ALA A 213 19.53 -23.55 -1.18
C ALA A 213 20.65 -24.32 -0.45
N THR A 214 20.41 -24.59 0.83
CA THR A 214 21.26 -25.48 1.65
C THR A 214 20.46 -26.71 2.06
N THR A 215 21.07 -27.63 2.82
CA THR A 215 20.35 -28.78 3.38
C THR A 215 19.16 -28.37 4.26
N ASN A 216 19.25 -27.21 4.93
CA ASN A 216 18.26 -26.77 5.92
C ASN A 216 17.49 -25.52 5.50
N ASP A 217 17.93 -24.83 4.44
CA ASP A 217 17.35 -23.56 4.02
C ASP A 217 16.93 -23.56 2.55
N PRO A 218 15.80 -22.92 2.22
CA PRO A 218 15.38 -22.75 0.84
C PRO A 218 16.33 -21.79 0.08
N ALA A 219 16.26 -21.84 -1.24
CA ALA A 219 16.91 -20.83 -2.08
C ALA A 219 16.20 -19.48 -1.88
N MET A 220 16.99 -18.43 -1.70
CA MET A 220 16.50 -17.05 -1.62
C MET A 220 17.02 -16.28 -2.84
N TYR A 221 16.18 -15.44 -3.44
CA TYR A 221 16.56 -14.63 -4.58
C TYR A 221 16.12 -13.19 -4.39
N SER A 222 16.89 -12.27 -4.95
CA SER A 222 16.48 -10.90 -5.21
C SER A 222 15.39 -10.83 -6.26
N LEU A 223 14.56 -9.78 -6.20
CA LEU A 223 13.53 -9.54 -7.20
C LEU A 223 14.14 -9.44 -8.61
N GLN A 224 15.29 -8.77 -8.71
CA GLN A 224 16.04 -8.58 -9.95
C GLN A 224 16.45 -9.92 -10.58
N THR A 225 16.95 -10.86 -9.77
CA THR A 225 17.31 -12.20 -10.25
C THR A 225 16.07 -12.95 -10.73
N LEU A 226 14.95 -12.92 -9.98
CA LEU A 226 13.72 -13.59 -10.38
C LEU A 226 13.11 -13.00 -11.67
N MET A 227 13.18 -11.68 -11.84
CA MET A 227 12.79 -11.01 -13.08
C MET A 227 13.68 -11.45 -14.25
N ALA A 228 15.00 -11.48 -14.06
CA ALA A 228 15.95 -11.91 -15.08
C ALA A 228 15.75 -13.39 -15.48
N MET A 229 15.52 -14.28 -14.51
CA MET A 229 15.26 -15.70 -14.75
C MET A 229 14.02 -15.92 -15.61
N ASN A 230 13.00 -15.08 -15.43
CA ASN A 230 11.75 -15.19 -16.19
C ASN A 230 11.74 -14.34 -17.47
N GLY A 231 12.77 -13.54 -17.71
CA GLY A 231 12.84 -12.63 -18.85
C GLY A 231 11.85 -11.46 -18.76
N HIS A 232 11.51 -11.01 -17.55
CA HIS A 232 10.67 -9.84 -17.34
C HIS A 232 11.52 -8.61 -17.04
N ASP A 233 11.12 -7.46 -17.57
CA ASP A 233 11.68 -6.14 -17.32
C ASP A 233 10.78 -5.27 -16.44
N HIS A 234 9.52 -5.66 -16.27
CA HIS A 234 8.52 -4.96 -15.48
C HIS A 234 7.55 -5.91 -14.77
N ILE A 235 6.94 -5.42 -13.69
CA ILE A 235 5.86 -6.07 -12.94
C ILE A 235 4.71 -5.08 -12.75
N ASP A 236 3.50 -5.40 -13.19
CA ASP A 236 2.35 -4.51 -13.04
C ASP A 236 1.82 -4.50 -11.60
N LEU A 237 1.91 -5.63 -10.91
CA LEU A 237 1.48 -5.77 -9.52
C LEU A 237 2.43 -6.68 -8.74
N LEU A 238 2.99 -6.16 -7.66
CA LEU A 238 3.88 -6.88 -6.77
C LEU A 238 3.22 -7.03 -5.40
N LYS A 239 2.88 -8.27 -5.01
CA LYS A 239 2.42 -8.61 -3.66
C LYS A 239 3.59 -9.19 -2.88
N ILE A 240 3.89 -8.62 -1.71
CA ILE A 240 4.93 -9.08 -0.78
C ILE A 240 4.28 -9.32 0.59
N ASP A 241 4.37 -10.56 1.03
CA ASP A 241 3.86 -11.04 2.30
C ASP A 241 4.83 -12.11 2.82
N ILE A 242 5.88 -11.67 3.52
CA ILE A 242 7.06 -12.52 3.79
C ILE A 242 7.45 -12.55 5.27
N GLU A 243 6.49 -12.30 6.16
CA GLU A 243 6.53 -12.68 7.57
C GLU A 243 7.77 -12.15 8.32
N GLY A 244 8.00 -10.84 8.26
CA GLY A 244 9.06 -10.17 9.03
C GLY A 244 10.36 -9.91 8.26
N TRP A 245 10.47 -10.39 7.03
CA TRP A 245 11.62 -10.15 6.16
C TRP A 245 11.49 -8.90 5.30
N GLU A 246 10.41 -8.12 5.45
CA GLU A 246 10.06 -7.00 4.57
C GLU A 246 11.12 -5.92 4.57
N PHE A 247 11.67 -5.59 5.74
CA PHE A 247 12.57 -4.45 5.89
C PHE A 247 13.89 -4.66 5.15
N GLU A 248 14.64 -5.71 5.49
CA GLU A 248 15.91 -6.04 4.82
C GLU A 248 15.70 -6.32 3.32
N THR A 249 14.60 -7.00 2.98
CA THR A 249 14.28 -7.33 1.59
C THR A 249 14.01 -6.09 0.75
N LEU A 250 13.18 -5.16 1.25
CA LEU A 250 12.86 -3.93 0.52
C LEU A 250 14.03 -2.96 0.50
N GLU A 251 14.88 -2.92 1.54
CA GLU A 251 16.14 -2.18 1.50
C GLU A 251 17.03 -2.65 0.35
N GLY A 252 17.30 -3.97 0.28
CA GLY A 252 18.11 -4.55 -0.79
C GLY A 252 17.48 -4.42 -2.19
N LEU A 253 16.15 -4.45 -2.27
CA LEU A 253 15.42 -4.25 -3.52
C LEU A 253 15.55 -2.81 -4.03
N ILE A 254 15.36 -1.82 -3.15
CA ILE A 254 15.15 -0.41 -3.50
C ILE A 254 16.45 0.36 -3.63
N GLU A 255 17.45 0.08 -2.77
CA GLU A 255 18.73 0.79 -2.76
C GLU A 255 19.39 0.90 -4.15
N PRO A 256 19.45 -0.15 -4.99
CA PRO A 256 20.02 -0.04 -6.33
C PRO A 256 19.31 0.96 -7.24
N TYR A 257 17.98 1.08 -7.14
CA TYR A 257 17.18 2.01 -7.95
C TYR A 257 17.30 3.45 -7.45
N LEU A 258 17.38 3.63 -6.13
CA LEU A 258 17.66 4.95 -5.54
C LEU A 258 19.04 5.48 -5.96
N LEU A 259 20.06 4.63 -5.92
CA LEU A 259 21.43 5.01 -6.28
C LEU A 259 21.59 5.30 -7.77
N SER A 260 20.88 4.57 -8.64
CA SER A 260 20.92 4.80 -10.10
C SER A 260 20.02 5.95 -10.56
N GLY A 261 19.02 6.31 -9.76
CA GLY A 261 17.97 7.28 -10.14
C GLY A 261 16.90 6.69 -11.06
N GLU A 262 16.95 5.38 -11.31
CA GLU A 262 15.97 4.67 -12.13
C GLU A 262 14.66 4.42 -11.35
N PRO A 263 13.51 4.35 -12.01
CA PRO A 263 12.25 3.99 -11.36
C PRO A 263 12.27 2.52 -10.89
N LEU A 264 11.50 2.23 -9.85
CA LEU A 264 11.27 0.85 -9.42
C LEU A 264 10.62 0.03 -10.54
N PRO A 265 10.91 -1.28 -10.63
CA PRO A 265 10.53 -2.12 -11.76
C PRO A 265 9.07 -2.60 -11.67
N PHE A 266 8.26 -1.98 -10.81
CA PHE A 266 6.87 -2.35 -10.62
C PHE A 266 5.93 -1.15 -10.54
N ALA A 267 4.67 -1.32 -10.96
CA ALA A 267 3.68 -0.24 -10.96
C ALA A 267 2.98 -0.05 -9.60
N GLN A 268 2.70 -1.15 -8.91
CA GLN A 268 2.04 -1.16 -7.60
C GLN A 268 2.70 -2.18 -6.68
N LEU A 269 2.67 -1.89 -5.38
CA LEU A 269 3.13 -2.79 -4.31
C LEU A 269 2.04 -2.99 -3.27
N GLN A 270 1.63 -4.24 -3.06
CA GLN A 270 0.77 -4.69 -1.98
C GLN A 270 1.67 -5.34 -0.94
N LEU A 271 1.77 -4.76 0.25
CA LEU A 271 2.74 -5.13 1.26
C LEU A 271 2.05 -5.32 2.60
N GLU A 272 2.19 -6.50 3.19
CA GLU A 272 1.93 -6.65 4.63
C GLU A 272 3.18 -6.25 5.40
N ILE A 273 3.04 -5.36 6.39
CA ILE A 273 4.15 -4.85 7.18
C ILE A 273 4.09 -5.41 8.60
N HIS A 274 5.14 -6.14 8.98
CA HIS A 274 5.33 -6.75 10.30
C HIS A 274 6.23 -5.88 11.22
N VAL A 275 5.70 -4.82 11.83
CA VAL A 275 6.50 -3.84 12.60
C VAL A 275 7.10 -4.44 13.88
N TRP A 276 6.30 -5.22 14.63
CA TRP A 276 6.66 -5.77 15.95
C TRP A 276 7.42 -4.79 16.85
N ASP A 277 8.68 -5.10 17.18
CA ASP A 277 9.55 -4.34 18.09
C ASP A 277 10.42 -3.30 17.36
N MET A 278 10.15 -3.01 16.08
CA MET A 278 10.93 -2.03 15.33
C MET A 278 10.86 -0.64 15.99
N PRO A 279 12.03 -0.01 16.27
CA PRO A 279 12.06 1.36 16.77
C PRO A 279 11.47 2.33 15.74
N PHE A 280 10.69 3.30 16.23
CA PHE A 280 10.05 4.31 15.38
C PHE A 280 11.03 4.99 14.42
N ALA A 281 12.21 5.41 14.89
CA ALA A 281 13.22 6.08 14.08
C ALA A 281 13.71 5.21 12.89
N SER A 282 13.89 3.91 13.13
CA SER A 282 14.27 2.96 12.07
C SER A 282 13.15 2.80 11.06
N PHE A 283 11.91 2.66 11.53
CA PHE A 283 10.74 2.55 10.66
C PHE A 283 10.54 3.81 9.81
N LEU A 284 10.66 5.01 10.41
CA LEU A 284 10.57 6.29 9.70
C LEU A 284 11.61 6.36 8.57
N LYS A 285 12.87 6.01 8.86
CA LYS A 285 13.94 6.02 7.85
C LYS A 285 13.64 5.04 6.70
N TRP A 286 13.18 3.84 7.03
CA TRP A 286 12.79 2.84 6.05
C TRP A 286 11.60 3.30 5.19
N TRP A 287 10.61 3.92 5.81
CA TRP A 287 9.45 4.47 5.13
C TRP A 287 9.82 5.61 4.17
N GLU A 288 10.68 6.54 4.63
CA GLU A 288 11.19 7.64 3.80
C GLU A 288 11.99 7.15 2.59
N MET A 289 12.66 5.98 2.70
CA MET A 289 13.29 5.32 1.55
C MET A 289 12.25 4.89 0.49
N LEU A 290 11.10 4.34 0.92
CA LEU A 290 9.99 4.02 -0.01
C LEU A 290 9.46 5.29 -0.69
N GLU A 291 9.25 6.36 0.08
CA GLU A 291 8.79 7.66 -0.41
C GLU A 291 9.77 8.25 -1.44
N ALA A 292 11.07 8.20 -1.14
CA ALA A 292 12.15 8.67 -2.01
C ALA A 292 12.23 7.85 -3.31
N ALA A 293 11.91 6.55 -3.26
CA ALA A 293 11.86 5.67 -4.42
C ALA A 293 10.65 5.94 -5.32
N GLY A 294 9.69 6.74 -4.86
CA GLY A 294 8.48 7.09 -5.61
C GLY A 294 7.27 6.24 -5.23
N LEU A 295 7.28 5.56 -4.09
CA LEU A 295 6.10 4.88 -3.58
C LEU A 295 5.20 5.85 -2.82
N ARG A 296 3.89 5.74 -3.06
CA ARG A 296 2.85 6.52 -2.39
C ARG A 296 1.76 5.59 -1.86
N PRO A 297 1.50 5.57 -0.55
CA PRO A 297 0.45 4.74 0.04
C PRO A 297 -0.93 5.29 -0.32
N PHE A 298 -1.77 4.48 -0.95
CA PHE A 298 -3.14 4.86 -1.31
C PHE A 298 -4.22 4.08 -0.54
N TRP A 299 -3.82 3.01 0.13
CA TRP A 299 -4.69 2.28 1.03
C TRP A 299 -3.89 1.71 2.20
N THR A 300 -4.56 1.58 3.35
CA THR A 300 -4.03 0.90 4.52
C THR A 300 -5.15 0.17 5.24
N GLU A 301 -4.87 -1.04 5.71
CA GLU A 301 -5.80 -1.87 6.46
C GLU A 301 -5.05 -2.60 7.59
N PRO A 302 -5.25 -2.20 8.86
CA PRO A 302 -4.67 -2.93 9.99
C PRO A 302 -5.18 -4.37 10.03
N ASN A 303 -4.30 -5.33 10.32
CA ASN A 303 -4.70 -6.73 10.45
C ASN A 303 -5.46 -6.94 11.78
N LEU A 304 -6.78 -6.69 11.75
CA LEU A 304 -7.65 -6.78 12.92
C LEU A 304 -7.88 -8.22 13.37
N VAL A 305 -7.72 -9.20 12.46
CA VAL A 305 -7.79 -10.62 12.79
C VAL A 305 -6.65 -10.98 13.74
N TYR A 306 -5.42 -10.58 13.42
CA TYR A 306 -4.27 -10.73 14.30
C TYR A 306 -4.51 -10.08 15.67
N VAL A 307 -4.98 -8.83 15.69
CA VAL A 307 -5.25 -8.10 16.95
C VAL A 307 -6.27 -8.82 17.82
N ASP A 308 -7.39 -9.26 17.24
CA ASP A 308 -8.44 -9.92 18.00
C ASP A 308 -8.01 -11.31 18.46
N TYR A 309 -7.39 -12.10 17.58
CA TYR A 309 -7.04 -13.48 17.88
C TYR A 309 -5.82 -13.59 18.81
N ALA A 310 -4.75 -12.83 18.55
CA ALA A 310 -3.52 -12.87 19.34
C ALA A 310 -3.60 -11.99 20.60
N LYS A 311 -4.64 -11.15 20.74
CA LYS A 311 -4.76 -10.15 21.81
C LYS A 311 -3.50 -9.26 21.89
N ALA A 312 -3.02 -8.85 20.74
CA ALA A 312 -1.75 -8.15 20.55
C ALA A 312 -1.96 -6.68 20.15
N THR A 313 -0.87 -5.90 20.15
CA THR A 313 -0.87 -4.58 19.50
C THR A 313 -1.10 -4.74 17.99
N PRO A 314 -1.66 -3.73 17.30
CA PRO A 314 -1.83 -3.77 15.85
C PRO A 314 -0.48 -3.60 15.15
N SER A 315 0.44 -4.54 15.32
CA SER A 315 1.81 -4.47 14.78
C SER A 315 1.94 -4.99 13.35
N LEU A 316 0.84 -5.50 12.78
CA LEU A 316 0.71 -5.96 11.41
C LEU A 316 -0.29 -5.08 10.68
N THR A 317 0.06 -4.58 9.50
CA THR A 317 -0.82 -3.75 8.68
C THR A 317 -0.52 -3.90 7.21
N GLU A 318 -1.58 -4.03 6.43
CA GLU A 318 -1.54 -4.03 4.98
C GLU A 318 -1.40 -2.60 4.46
N TYR A 319 -0.49 -2.40 3.53
CA TYR A 319 -0.38 -1.17 2.75
C TYR A 319 -0.42 -1.48 1.26
N SER A 320 -1.06 -0.59 0.52
CA SER A 320 -1.02 -0.60 -0.93
C SER A 320 -0.41 0.68 -1.45
N PHE A 321 0.62 0.55 -2.27
CA PHE A 321 1.41 1.65 -2.81
C PHE A 321 1.29 1.72 -4.33
N ILE A 322 1.29 2.96 -4.84
CA ILE A 322 1.50 3.26 -6.25
C ILE A 322 2.94 3.72 -6.44
N ASN A 323 3.60 3.23 -7.48
CA ASN A 323 4.84 3.81 -7.98
C ASN A 323 4.51 4.99 -8.91
N ILE A 324 4.78 6.21 -8.44
CA ILE A 324 4.53 7.44 -9.20
C ILE A 324 5.65 7.77 -10.19
N LYS A 325 6.74 6.99 -10.21
CA LYS A 325 7.85 7.13 -11.14
C LYS A 325 7.78 6.09 -12.27
N GLY A 326 8.45 6.40 -13.37
CA GLY A 326 8.53 5.52 -14.54
C GLY A 326 7.27 5.51 -15.40
N ASP A 327 7.38 4.83 -16.54
CA ASP A 327 6.28 4.59 -17.47
C ASP A 327 5.64 3.23 -17.14
N ASN A 328 4.51 3.25 -16.45
CA ASN A 328 3.85 2.04 -15.96
C ASN A 328 2.33 2.11 -16.19
N VAL A 329 1.63 1.00 -15.97
CA VAL A 329 0.20 0.86 -16.28
C VAL A 329 -0.72 1.88 -15.58
N VAL A 330 -0.31 2.42 -14.43
CA VAL A 330 -1.06 3.43 -13.68
C VAL A 330 -0.67 4.87 -14.05
N THR A 331 0.60 5.15 -14.38
CA THR A 331 1.06 6.50 -14.70
C THR A 331 0.81 6.91 -16.15
N ARG A 332 0.75 5.94 -17.07
CA ARG A 332 0.64 6.21 -18.52
C ARG A 332 -0.80 6.21 -19.04
N PRO A 333 -1.09 6.84 -20.19
CA PRO A 333 -2.39 6.74 -20.83
C PRO A 333 -2.77 5.28 -21.17
N ALA A 334 -4.06 4.96 -21.29
CA ALA A 334 -4.48 3.64 -21.76
C ALA A 334 -3.83 3.35 -23.13
N ARG A 335 -3.29 2.15 -23.34
CA ARG A 335 -2.87 1.74 -24.68
C ARG A 335 -4.13 1.76 -25.57
N SER A 336 -4.17 2.66 -26.56
CA SER A 336 -5.30 2.68 -27.50
C SER A 336 -5.38 1.32 -28.17
N HIS A 337 -6.56 0.68 -28.21
CA HIS A 337 -6.82 -0.48 -29.05
C HIS A 337 -6.61 -0.11 -30.54
N ARG A 338 -5.36 -0.01 -30.99
CA ARG A 338 -5.07 -0.14 -32.40
C ARG A 338 -5.19 -1.63 -32.68
N LEU A 339 -6.24 -1.98 -33.43
CA LEU A 339 -6.28 -3.25 -34.15
C LEU A 339 -4.89 -3.50 -34.74
N PRO A 340 -4.36 -4.74 -34.67
CA PRO A 340 -3.11 -5.05 -35.34
C PRO A 340 -3.19 -4.57 -36.79
N PRO A 341 -2.11 -3.98 -37.35
CA PRO A 341 -2.11 -3.56 -38.73
C PRO A 341 -2.55 -4.75 -39.59
N PRO A 342 -3.43 -4.55 -40.60
CA PRO A 342 -3.86 -5.64 -41.45
C PRO A 342 -2.62 -6.33 -42.03
N PRO A 343 -2.63 -7.67 -42.13
CA PRO A 343 -1.49 -8.40 -42.65
C PRO A 343 -1.07 -7.79 -43.99
N PRO A 344 0.25 -7.68 -44.26
CA PRO A 344 0.72 -7.13 -45.51
C PRO A 344 0.01 -7.85 -46.65
N ARG A 345 -0.69 -7.09 -47.51
CA ARG A 345 -1.30 -7.65 -48.71
C ARG A 345 -0.17 -8.29 -49.50
N HIS A 346 -0.15 -9.62 -49.53
CA HIS A 346 0.73 -10.36 -50.41
C HIS A 346 0.41 -9.90 -51.84
N PRO A 347 1.36 -9.31 -52.57
CA PRO A 347 1.23 -9.25 -54.01
C PRO A 347 1.32 -10.71 -54.48
N HIS A 348 0.39 -11.13 -55.34
CA HIS A 348 0.21 -12.51 -55.85
C HIS A 348 -0.55 -13.42 -54.86
N GLY A 349 -1.76 -13.90 -55.14
CA GLY A 349 -2.64 -13.92 -56.31
C GLY A 349 -3.98 -14.58 -55.89
N PRO A 350 -4.77 -15.22 -56.77
CA PRO A 350 -4.87 -15.14 -58.23
C PRO A 350 -5.86 -14.07 -58.72
#